data_AF-A0A927GQN3-F1
#
_entry.id   AF-A0A927GQN3-F1
#
_cell.length_a   1.000
_cell.length_b   1.000
_cell.length_c   1.000
_cell.angle_alpha   90.00
_cell.angle_beta   90.00
_cell.angle_gamma   90.00
#
_symmetry.space_group_name_H-M   'P 1'
#
loop_
_entity.id
_entity.type
_entity.pdbx_description
1 polymer ?
#
loop_
_entity_poly.entity_id
_entity_poly.type
_entity_poly.pdbx_seq_one_letter_code
_entity_poly.pdbx_strand_id
1 'polypeptide(L)'
;MKCNVAILYMHDYLDDELPAVQTAELKTHLQSCEACKLRFEQLKRTEAFAMSALSDTSTLPIAAGAATHEAGSDRLSERIMGALPTPSRKRSWTRMFRNHPAITVAAVFVLLMMTSFFSMWGQDTELVVSGTDLQHVVIEGDTVIVPEGVQVNGNLTVENGKADIQGEVAGDLIVIDGSTQLASTAKIIGQNREINQALDWLWYKVTQTVSGFAN
;
A
#
# COMPACT_ATOMS: atom_id res chain seq x y z
N MET A 1 23.66 -49.64 -20.12
CA MET A 1 24.89 -49.34 -20.87
C MET A 1 26.16 -49.69 -20.10
N LYS A 2 27.21 -50.19 -20.79
CA LYS A 2 28.58 -50.34 -20.26
C LYS A 2 29.33 -49.00 -20.31
N CYS A 3 30.20 -48.71 -19.34
CA CYS A 3 30.92 -47.43 -19.27
C CYS A 3 31.73 -47.08 -20.53
N ASN A 4 32.29 -48.07 -21.24
CA ASN A 4 33.04 -47.83 -22.48
C ASN A 4 32.16 -47.28 -23.61
N VAL A 5 30.93 -47.77 -23.71
CA VAL A 5 29.94 -47.28 -24.71
C VAL A 5 29.46 -45.88 -24.31
N ALA A 6 29.34 -45.63 -23.00
CA ALA A 6 28.98 -44.32 -22.48
C ALA A 6 29.96 -43.23 -22.88
N ILE A 7 31.26 -43.54 -22.89
CA ILE A 7 32.30 -42.58 -23.26
C ILE A 7 32.19 -42.20 -24.74
N LEU A 8 31.91 -43.16 -25.63
CA LEU A 8 31.67 -42.85 -27.05
C LEU A 8 30.45 -41.96 -27.21
N TYR A 9 29.33 -42.32 -26.57
CA TYR A 9 28.11 -41.51 -26.61
C TYR A 9 28.28 -40.13 -26.00
N MET A 10 29.19 -39.92 -25.04
CA MET A 10 29.49 -38.59 -24.52
C MET A 10 30.10 -37.69 -25.60
N HIS A 11 30.98 -38.21 -26.47
CA HIS A 11 31.56 -37.43 -27.55
C HIS A 11 30.51 -37.11 -28.61
N ASP A 12 29.80 -38.13 -29.11
CA ASP A 12 28.71 -37.96 -30.09
C ASP A 12 27.61 -37.01 -29.57
N TYR A 13 27.37 -36.99 -28.25
CA TYR A 13 26.43 -36.07 -27.63
C TYR A 13 26.93 -34.62 -27.63
N LEU A 14 28.23 -34.40 -27.37
CA LEU A 14 28.81 -33.04 -27.38
C LEU A 14 28.94 -32.49 -28.81
N ASP A 15 29.07 -33.38 -29.79
CA ASP A 15 29.10 -33.02 -31.22
C ASP A 15 27.68 -32.88 -31.83
N ASP A 16 26.61 -33.01 -31.02
CA ASP A 16 25.20 -33.01 -31.46
C ASP A 16 24.83 -34.11 -32.49
N GLU A 17 25.64 -35.16 -32.60
CA GLU A 17 25.45 -36.29 -33.52
C GLU A 17 24.64 -37.44 -32.90
N LEU A 18 24.38 -37.41 -31.60
CA LEU A 18 23.69 -38.49 -30.89
C LEU A 18 22.16 -38.45 -31.07
N PRO A 19 21.52 -39.50 -31.62
CA PRO A 19 20.06 -39.57 -31.77
C PRO A 19 19.31 -39.50 -30.45
N ALA A 20 18.13 -38.88 -30.44
CA ALA A 20 17.33 -38.64 -29.24
C ALA A 20 17.10 -39.88 -28.34
N VAL A 21 16.89 -41.05 -28.92
CA VAL A 21 16.72 -42.32 -28.19
C VAL A 21 17.99 -42.68 -27.39
N GLN A 22 19.16 -42.51 -28.00
CA GLN A 22 20.46 -42.82 -27.39
C GLN A 22 20.86 -41.75 -26.37
N THR A 23 20.44 -40.49 -26.56
CA THR A 23 20.62 -39.43 -25.55
C THR A 23 19.89 -39.73 -24.24
N ALA A 24 18.70 -40.35 -24.31
CA ALA A 24 17.95 -40.75 -23.12
C ALA A 24 18.66 -41.89 -22.37
N GLU A 25 19.20 -42.87 -23.11
CA GLU A 25 20.01 -43.95 -22.53
C GLU A 25 21.31 -43.42 -21.89
N LEU A 26 21.99 -42.46 -22.52
CA LEU A 26 23.15 -41.80 -21.94
C LEU A 26 22.79 -41.07 -20.65
N LYS A 27 21.71 -40.27 -20.64
CA LYS A 27 21.26 -39.51 -19.46
C LYS A 27 20.93 -40.43 -18.27
N THR A 28 20.25 -41.55 -18.51
CA THR A 28 19.95 -42.52 -17.46
C THR A 28 21.22 -43.19 -16.91
N HIS A 29 22.21 -43.45 -17.77
CA HIS A 29 23.51 -43.95 -17.32
C HIS A 29 24.31 -42.92 -16.49
N LEU A 30 24.32 -41.65 -16.89
CA LEU A 30 24.96 -40.57 -16.13
C LEU A 30 24.35 -40.36 -14.74
N GLN A 31 23.06 -40.67 -14.57
CA GLN A 31 22.39 -40.62 -13.26
C GLN A 31 22.76 -41.80 -12.35
N SER A 32 23.12 -42.95 -12.93
CA SER A 32 23.43 -44.18 -12.18
C SER A 32 24.94 -44.39 -11.94
N CYS A 33 25.80 -43.77 -12.74
CA CYS A 33 27.26 -43.92 -12.66
C CYS A 33 27.97 -42.57 -12.42
N GLU A 34 28.43 -42.34 -11.20
CA GLU A 34 29.10 -41.09 -10.80
C GLU A 34 30.43 -40.88 -11.54
N ALA A 35 31.18 -41.95 -11.84
CA ALA A 35 32.44 -41.86 -12.57
C ALA A 35 32.23 -41.32 -14.01
N CYS A 36 31.19 -41.78 -14.70
CA CYS A 36 30.84 -41.31 -16.03
C CYS A 36 30.31 -39.87 -15.99
N LYS A 37 29.53 -39.51 -14.96
CA LYS A 37 29.05 -38.14 -14.75
C LYS A 37 30.18 -37.14 -14.54
N LEU A 38 31.13 -37.46 -13.66
CA LEU A 38 32.28 -36.59 -13.39
C LEU A 38 33.10 -36.36 -14.67
N ARG A 39 33.33 -37.41 -15.45
CA ARG A 39 34.04 -37.31 -16.74
C ARG A 39 33.30 -36.43 -17.73
N PHE A 40 31.98 -36.57 -17.83
CA PHE A 40 31.16 -35.74 -18.70
C PHE A 40 31.18 -34.26 -18.30
N GLU A 41 31.15 -33.95 -17.00
CA GLU A 41 31.32 -32.58 -16.51
C GLU A 41 32.71 -32.00 -16.84
N GLN A 42 33.76 -32.81 -16.72
CA GLN A 42 35.11 -32.40 -17.11
C GLN A 42 35.18 -32.07 -18.60
N LEU A 43 34.61 -32.92 -19.47
CA LEU A 43 34.56 -32.69 -20.91
C LEU A 43 33.83 -31.38 -21.26
N LYS A 44 32.68 -31.12 -20.63
CA LYS A 44 31.95 -29.85 -20.82
C LYS A 44 32.75 -28.63 -20.39
N ARG A 45 33.50 -28.72 -19.28
CA ARG A 45 34.36 -27.61 -18.83
C ARG A 45 35.51 -27.38 -19.81
N THR A 46 36.11 -28.44 -20.34
CA THR A 46 37.18 -28.31 -21.33
C THR A 46 36.68 -27.73 -22.65
N GLU A 47 35.48 -28.12 -23.08
CA GLU A 47 34.84 -27.58 -24.27
C GLU A 47 34.49 -26.10 -24.10
N ALA A 48 33.86 -25.73 -22.97
CA ALA A 48 33.56 -24.34 -22.66
C ALA A 48 34.83 -23.47 -22.59
N PHE A 49 35.90 -24.00 -21.99
CA PHE A 49 37.20 -23.33 -21.94
C PHE A 49 37.85 -23.21 -23.34
N ALA A 50 37.76 -24.25 -24.16
CA ALA A 50 38.25 -24.20 -25.53
C ALA A 50 37.48 -23.17 -26.37
N MET A 51 36.14 -23.14 -26.25
CA MET A 51 35.33 -22.12 -26.90
C MET A 51 35.67 -20.72 -26.42
N SER A 52 35.86 -20.50 -25.10
CA SER A 52 36.26 -19.19 -24.58
C SER A 52 37.65 -18.77 -25.05
N ALA A 53 38.62 -19.69 -25.04
CA ALA A 53 39.99 -19.41 -25.48
C ALA A 53 40.06 -19.12 -26.99
N LEU A 54 39.26 -19.83 -27.80
CA LEU A 54 39.14 -19.55 -29.23
C LEU A 54 38.46 -18.21 -29.51
N SER A 55 37.44 -17.85 -28.72
CA SER A 55 36.78 -16.55 -28.83
C SER A 55 37.63 -15.37 -28.32
N ASP A 56 38.55 -15.59 -27.38
CA ASP A 56 39.50 -14.56 -26.89
C ASP A 56 40.59 -14.19 -27.92
N THR A 57 40.92 -15.07 -28.87
CA THR A 57 41.92 -14.77 -29.92
C THR A 57 41.39 -13.86 -31.04
N SER A 58 40.15 -13.43 -30.93
CA SER A 58 39.52 -12.56 -31.90
C SER A 58 38.78 -11.43 -31.20
N THR A 59 39.07 -10.22 -31.62
CA THR A 59 38.10 -9.13 -31.79
C THR A 59 36.94 -9.55 -32.71
N LEU A 60 36.25 -10.66 -32.42
CA LEU A 60 35.08 -11.15 -33.13
C LEU A 60 34.07 -11.70 -32.10
N PRO A 61 32.94 -11.00 -31.89
CA PRO A 61 31.95 -11.37 -30.90
C PRO A 61 31.06 -12.47 -31.49
N ILE A 62 31.45 -13.74 -31.44
CA ILE A 62 30.54 -14.82 -31.87
C ILE A 62 30.26 -15.75 -30.69
N ALA A 63 29.49 -15.25 -29.72
CA ALA A 63 28.39 -16.04 -29.19
C ALA A 63 27.31 -16.07 -30.28
N ALA A 64 27.39 -17.09 -31.15
CA ALA A 64 26.34 -17.57 -32.06
C ALA A 64 25.34 -16.51 -32.59
N GLY A 65 25.85 -15.54 -33.36
CA GLY A 65 25.01 -14.64 -34.15
C GLY A 65 25.58 -13.27 -34.54
N ALA A 66 26.83 -12.92 -34.20
CA ALA A 66 27.36 -11.57 -34.41
C ALA A 66 28.67 -11.54 -35.21
N ALA A 67 28.60 -11.31 -36.53
CA ALA A 67 29.81 -10.92 -37.27
C ALA A 67 29.59 -10.01 -38.48
N THR A 68 28.38 -9.44 -38.67
CA THR A 68 28.19 -8.31 -39.57
C THR A 68 27.13 -7.39 -38.96
N HIS A 69 27.41 -6.08 -38.89
CA HIS A 69 26.54 -5.01 -38.39
C HIS A 69 26.58 -4.72 -36.87
N GLU A 70 27.57 -3.94 -36.45
CA GLU A 70 27.62 -3.28 -35.13
C GLU A 70 26.40 -2.37 -34.82
N ALA A 71 25.58 -2.02 -35.82
CA ALA A 71 24.32 -1.28 -35.62
C ALA A 71 23.08 -2.18 -35.43
N GLY A 72 23.20 -3.50 -35.66
CA GLY A 72 22.11 -4.47 -35.54
C GLY A 72 22.09 -5.20 -34.19
N SER A 73 23.24 -5.31 -33.51
CA SER A 73 23.40 -6.03 -32.25
C SER A 73 22.62 -5.41 -31.10
N ASP A 74 22.52 -4.08 -31.03
CA ASP A 74 21.79 -3.40 -29.95
C ASP A 74 20.29 -3.68 -30.04
N ARG A 75 19.73 -3.59 -31.25
CA ARG A 75 18.32 -3.89 -31.50
C ARG A 75 17.98 -5.36 -31.29
N LEU A 76 18.89 -6.26 -31.62
CA LEU A 76 18.70 -7.69 -31.44
C LEU A 76 18.81 -8.07 -29.95
N SER A 77 19.79 -7.50 -29.25
CA SER A 77 19.98 -7.60 -27.80
C SER A 77 18.76 -7.09 -27.05
N GLU A 78 18.24 -5.91 -27.43
CA GLU A 78 17.05 -5.33 -26.79
C GLU A 78 15.79 -6.18 -27.02
N ARG A 79 15.63 -6.75 -28.21
CA ARG A 79 14.53 -7.70 -28.51
C ARG A 79 14.65 -9.00 -27.72
N ILE A 80 15.87 -9.54 -27.57
CA ILE A 80 16.12 -10.73 -26.77
C ILE A 80 15.87 -10.42 -25.30
N MET A 81 16.45 -9.34 -24.76
CA MET A 81 16.27 -8.90 -23.38
C MET A 81 14.80 -8.58 -23.04
N GLY A 82 14.03 -8.06 -24.00
CA GLY A 82 12.58 -7.85 -23.87
C GLY A 82 11.74 -9.13 -23.95
N ALA A 83 12.27 -10.19 -24.56
CA ALA A 83 11.62 -11.51 -24.63
C ALA A 83 11.91 -12.40 -23.42
N LEU A 84 12.88 -12.03 -22.57
CA LEU A 84 13.10 -12.73 -21.30
C LEU A 84 11.94 -12.46 -20.33
N PRO A 85 11.39 -13.50 -19.67
CA PRO A 85 10.37 -13.30 -18.64
C PRO A 85 10.97 -12.49 -17.48
N THR A 86 10.39 -11.30 -17.26
CA THR A 86 10.87 -10.38 -16.21
C THR A 86 10.86 -11.06 -14.83
N PRO A 87 11.92 -10.90 -14.02
CA PRO A 87 11.98 -11.50 -12.69
C PRO A 87 10.82 -10.98 -11.85
N SER A 88 10.09 -11.89 -11.19
CA SER A 88 8.85 -11.55 -10.48
C SER A 88 9.06 -10.35 -9.55
N ARG A 89 8.27 -9.29 -9.76
CA ARG A 89 8.35 -7.98 -9.13
C ARG A 89 7.92 -7.99 -7.66
N LYS A 90 8.20 -9.06 -6.90
CA LYS A 90 7.74 -9.24 -5.51
C LYS A 90 8.53 -8.43 -4.48
N ARG A 91 9.62 -7.74 -4.87
CA ARG A 91 10.56 -7.12 -3.91
C ARG A 91 10.65 -5.59 -3.96
N SER A 92 9.63 -4.91 -4.50
CA SER A 92 9.65 -3.45 -4.71
C SER A 92 9.69 -2.66 -3.40
N TRP A 93 8.83 -2.99 -2.43
CA TRP A 93 8.77 -2.28 -1.14
C TRP A 93 10.08 -2.36 -0.36
N THR A 94 10.65 -3.55 -0.18
CA THR A 94 11.93 -3.71 0.51
C THR A 94 13.10 -3.00 -0.20
N ARG A 95 13.01 -2.83 -1.53
CA ARG A 95 14.04 -2.11 -2.30
C ARG A 95 13.88 -0.60 -2.16
N MET A 96 12.65 -0.09 -2.05
CA MET A 96 12.36 1.32 -1.77
C MET A 96 12.88 1.74 -0.39
N PHE A 97 12.68 0.90 0.64
CA PHE A 97 13.25 1.16 1.98
C PHE A 97 14.77 1.23 1.98
N ARG A 98 15.45 0.37 1.20
CA ARG A 98 16.91 0.32 1.13
C ARG A 98 17.51 1.45 0.30
N ASN A 99 16.82 1.89 -0.75
CA ASN A 99 17.33 2.93 -1.64
C ASN A 99 17.08 4.36 -1.10
N HIS A 100 16.07 4.56 -0.23
CA HIS A 100 15.73 5.88 0.30
C HIS A 100 15.40 5.87 1.81
N PRO A 101 16.40 5.59 2.68
CA PRO A 101 16.18 5.54 4.13
C PRO A 101 15.62 6.86 4.69
N ALA A 102 16.08 8.02 4.19
CA ALA A 102 15.61 9.33 4.67
C ALA A 102 14.10 9.58 4.43
N ILE A 103 13.58 9.23 3.25
CA ILE A 103 12.16 9.43 2.90
C ILE A 103 11.27 8.56 3.79
N THR A 104 11.72 7.33 4.09
CA THR A 104 10.94 6.40 4.90
C THR A 104 10.84 6.85 6.34
N VAL A 105 11.92 7.38 6.92
CA VAL A 105 11.91 7.96 8.26
C VAL A 105 11.01 9.19 8.31
N ALA A 106 11.08 10.07 7.30
CA ALA A 106 10.20 11.24 7.23
C ALA A 106 8.72 10.84 7.13
N ALA A 107 8.38 9.84 6.32
CA ALA A 107 7.01 9.35 6.20
C ALA A 107 6.47 8.77 7.52
N VAL A 108 7.29 7.97 8.23
CA VAL A 108 6.92 7.44 9.55
C VAL A 108 6.78 8.56 10.57
N PHE A 109 7.67 9.56 10.56
CA PHE A 109 7.59 10.71 11.45
C PHE A 109 6.30 11.51 11.21
N VAL A 110 5.96 11.80 9.96
CA VAL A 110 4.71 12.50 9.60
C VAL A 110 3.50 11.67 10.01
N LEU A 111 3.52 10.35 9.79
CA LEU A 111 2.43 9.48 10.22
C LEU A 111 2.24 9.54 11.74
N LEU A 112 3.32 9.42 12.53
CA LEU A 112 3.25 9.51 13.98
C LEU A 112 2.78 10.90 14.46
N MET A 113 3.27 11.97 13.84
CA MET A 113 2.82 13.33 14.14
C MET A 113 1.33 13.51 13.83
N MET A 114 0.88 12.98 12.69
CA MET A 114 -0.52 13.04 12.27
C MET A 114 -1.38 12.23 13.23
N THR A 115 -1.00 10.99 13.59
CA THR A 115 -1.71 10.18 14.59
C THR A 115 -1.78 10.87 15.95
N SER A 116 -0.68 11.50 16.40
CA SER A 116 -0.66 12.26 17.65
C SER A 116 -1.62 13.45 17.59
N PHE A 117 -1.66 14.16 16.47
CA PHE A 117 -2.57 15.28 16.27
C PHE A 117 -4.04 14.83 16.26
N PHE A 118 -4.36 13.75 15.54
CA PHE A 118 -5.69 13.15 15.57
C PHE A 118 -6.11 12.68 16.95
N SER A 119 -5.17 12.15 17.75
CA SER A 119 -5.46 11.73 19.13
C SER A 119 -5.78 12.89 20.06
N MET A 120 -5.21 14.08 19.84
CA MET A 120 -5.53 15.28 20.62
C MET A 120 -6.85 15.92 20.19
N TRP A 121 -7.24 15.78 18.92
CA TRP A 121 -8.52 16.33 18.42
C TRP A 121 -9.73 15.75 19.14
N GLY A 122 -9.74 14.45 19.43
CA GLY A 122 -10.86 13.79 20.10
C GLY A 122 -10.97 14.03 21.61
N GLN A 123 -10.21 14.97 22.19
CA GLN A 123 -10.16 15.21 23.64
C GLN A 123 -10.92 16.46 24.11
N ASP A 124 -11.49 17.26 23.21
CA ASP A 124 -12.42 18.32 23.59
C ASP A 124 -13.78 17.71 23.97
N THR A 125 -13.82 16.93 25.06
CA THR A 125 -15.05 16.36 25.67
C THR A 125 -15.55 17.22 26.83
N GLU A 126 -15.24 18.51 26.84
CA GLU A 126 -15.75 19.44 27.85
C GLU A 126 -17.12 19.95 27.40
N LEU A 127 -18.10 19.89 28.29
CA LEU A 127 -19.47 20.37 28.04
C LEU A 127 -19.45 21.88 27.88
N VAL A 128 -19.68 22.37 26.66
CA VAL A 128 -19.79 23.80 26.37
C VAL A 128 -21.26 24.15 26.17
N VAL A 129 -21.76 25.07 27.02
CA VAL A 129 -23.12 25.60 26.92
C VAL A 129 -23.04 27.07 26.54
N SER A 130 -23.57 27.42 25.37
CA SER A 130 -23.62 28.80 24.88
C SER A 130 -25.07 29.24 24.71
N GLY A 131 -25.45 30.37 25.31
CA GLY A 131 -26.80 30.91 25.22
C GLY A 131 -26.90 32.35 25.78
N THR A 132 -27.94 33.07 25.37
CA THR A 132 -28.18 34.47 25.76
C THR A 132 -28.80 34.62 27.15
N ASP A 133 -29.42 33.58 27.69
CA ASP A 133 -30.03 33.59 29.03
C ASP A 133 -29.83 32.25 29.75
N LEU A 134 -28.66 32.09 30.36
CA LEU A 134 -28.20 30.85 31.02
C LEU A 134 -28.60 30.76 32.51
N GLN A 135 -29.28 31.79 33.04
CA GLN A 135 -29.50 31.96 34.48
C GLN A 135 -30.47 30.93 35.10
N HIS A 136 -31.26 30.24 34.27
CA HIS A 136 -32.30 29.29 34.70
C HIS A 136 -32.06 27.86 34.18
N VAL A 137 -30.87 27.59 33.65
CA VAL A 137 -30.48 26.28 33.10
C VAL A 137 -29.69 25.51 34.16
N VAL A 138 -30.10 24.28 34.46
CA VAL A 138 -29.43 23.43 35.45
C VAL A 138 -28.45 22.52 34.72
N ILE A 139 -27.18 22.55 35.13
CA ILE A 139 -26.12 21.70 34.54
C ILE A 139 -25.83 20.58 35.54
N GLU A 140 -26.16 19.34 35.14
CA GLU A 140 -25.85 18.12 35.90
C GLU A 140 -24.87 17.24 35.11
N GLY A 141 -23.59 17.32 35.46
CA GLY A 141 -22.52 16.57 34.76
C GLY A 141 -22.47 16.95 33.28
N ASP A 142 -22.80 15.99 32.41
CA ASP A 142 -22.83 16.18 30.95
C ASP A 142 -24.24 16.51 30.42
N THR A 143 -25.21 16.81 31.30
CA THR A 143 -26.61 17.06 30.91
C THR A 143 -27.03 18.49 31.24
N VAL A 144 -27.56 19.17 30.23
CA VAL A 144 -28.13 20.52 30.30
C VAL A 144 -29.64 20.38 30.40
N ILE A 145 -30.19 20.77 31.54
CA ILE A 145 -31.61 20.59 31.86
C ILE A 145 -32.32 21.95 31.84
N VAL A 146 -33.37 22.05 31.03
CA VAL A 146 -34.31 23.18 31.03
C VAL A 146 -35.58 22.74 31.77
N PRO A 147 -35.81 23.17 33.03
CA PRO A 147 -36.91 22.69 33.85
C PRO A 147 -38.29 23.17 33.37
N GLU A 148 -39.35 22.45 33.76
CA GLU A 148 -40.74 22.78 33.41
C GLU A 148 -41.15 24.17 33.94
N GLY A 149 -41.85 24.95 33.10
CA GLY A 149 -42.34 26.29 33.46
C GLY A 149 -41.33 27.42 33.30
N VAL A 150 -40.10 27.13 32.86
CA VAL A 150 -39.08 28.13 32.51
C VAL A 150 -39.06 28.32 30.99
N GLN A 151 -39.05 29.59 30.56
CA GLN A 151 -38.91 29.97 29.16
C GLN A 151 -37.53 30.57 28.92
N VAL A 152 -36.70 29.89 28.12
CA VAL A 152 -35.39 30.42 27.70
C VAL A 152 -35.58 31.20 26.41
N ASN A 153 -35.24 32.49 26.43
CA ASN A 153 -35.34 33.37 25.27
C ASN A 153 -34.00 33.48 24.55
N GLY A 154 -33.96 33.05 23.29
CA GLY A 154 -32.78 33.05 22.44
C GLY A 154 -32.21 31.66 22.17
N ASN A 155 -31.11 31.62 21.40
CA ASN A 155 -30.55 30.37 20.88
C ASN A 155 -29.75 29.64 21.96
N LEU A 156 -29.92 28.32 22.02
CA LEU A 156 -29.24 27.45 22.97
C LEU A 156 -28.38 26.44 22.18
N THR A 157 -27.08 26.50 22.39
CA THR A 157 -26.11 25.56 21.80
C THR A 157 -25.50 24.71 22.91
N VAL A 158 -25.61 23.40 22.77
CA VAL A 158 -25.02 22.41 23.69
C VAL A 158 -24.02 21.58 22.90
N GLU A 159 -22.75 21.64 23.29
CA GLU A 159 -21.67 20.87 22.66
C GLU A 159 -21.16 19.79 23.61
N ASN A 160 -20.95 18.58 23.09
CA ASN A 160 -20.44 17.41 23.82
C ASN A 160 -21.29 17.02 25.05
N GLY A 161 -22.62 17.16 24.93
CA GLY A 161 -23.54 17.05 26.07
C GLY A 161 -24.94 16.60 25.72
N LYS A 162 -25.69 16.17 26.72
CA LYS A 162 -27.11 15.82 26.58
C LYS A 162 -27.97 17.03 26.88
N ALA A 163 -28.95 17.33 26.03
CA ALA A 163 -29.93 18.37 26.30
C ALA A 163 -31.24 17.72 26.73
N ASP A 164 -31.66 17.94 27.98
CA ASP A 164 -32.98 17.52 28.48
C ASP A 164 -33.88 18.76 28.59
N ILE A 165 -34.86 18.84 27.71
CA ILE A 165 -35.78 19.97 27.63
C ILE A 165 -37.13 19.52 28.18
N GLN A 166 -37.48 20.10 29.34
CA GLN A 166 -38.76 19.93 30.01
C GLN A 166 -39.60 21.23 29.95
N GLY A 167 -38.95 22.38 29.74
CA GLY A 167 -39.57 23.70 29.58
C GLY A 167 -39.76 24.17 28.12
N GLU A 168 -39.83 25.49 27.92
CA GLU A 168 -40.02 26.12 26.60
C GLU A 168 -38.76 26.86 26.14
N VAL A 169 -38.34 26.61 24.90
CA VAL A 169 -37.20 27.29 24.27
C VAL A 169 -37.69 28.13 23.10
N ALA A 170 -37.61 29.46 23.27
CA ALA A 170 -38.00 30.45 22.27
C ALA A 170 -36.79 30.86 21.41
N GLY A 171 -36.24 29.91 20.66
CA GLY A 171 -35.06 30.08 19.82
C GLY A 171 -34.64 28.77 19.14
N ASP A 172 -33.53 28.81 18.41
CA ASP A 172 -32.95 27.62 17.78
C ASP A 172 -32.17 26.79 18.81
N LEU A 173 -32.37 25.47 18.78
CA LEU A 173 -31.62 24.50 19.57
C LEU A 173 -30.63 23.78 18.66
N ILE A 174 -29.35 23.91 18.99
CA ILE A 174 -28.27 23.25 18.26
C ILE A 174 -27.53 22.35 19.23
N VAL A 175 -27.62 21.03 19.00
CA VAL A 175 -26.87 20.04 19.78
C VAL A 175 -25.77 19.45 18.91
N ILE A 176 -24.53 19.62 19.36
CA ILE A 176 -23.33 19.17 18.67
C ILE A 176 -22.73 18.05 19.50
N ASP A 177 -22.61 16.87 18.90
CA ASP A 177 -22.03 15.67 19.53
C ASP A 177 -22.72 15.31 20.87
N GLY A 178 -24.04 15.18 20.81
CA GLY A 178 -24.91 15.06 21.97
C GLY A 178 -26.26 14.46 21.64
N SER A 179 -27.07 14.15 22.66
CA SER A 179 -28.43 13.60 22.48
C SER A 179 -29.48 14.56 23.04
N THR A 180 -30.58 14.77 22.32
CA THR A 180 -31.73 15.52 22.82
C THR A 180 -32.76 14.58 23.48
N GLN A 181 -33.29 15.00 24.63
CA GLN A 181 -34.45 14.40 25.27
C GLN A 181 -35.50 15.50 25.43
N LEU A 182 -36.70 15.27 24.89
CA LEU A 182 -37.84 16.17 25.05
C LEU A 182 -38.90 15.50 25.93
N ALA A 183 -39.31 16.20 26.98
CA ALA A 183 -40.50 15.84 27.73
C ALA A 183 -41.77 16.15 26.94
N SER A 184 -42.89 15.49 27.24
CA SER A 184 -44.17 15.70 26.55
C SER A 184 -44.78 17.10 26.77
N THR A 185 -44.27 17.84 27.74
CA THR A 185 -44.61 19.23 28.10
C THR A 185 -43.73 20.26 27.41
N ALA A 186 -42.65 19.82 26.76
CA ALA A 186 -41.64 20.68 26.18
C ALA A 186 -42.04 21.25 24.81
N LYS A 187 -41.61 22.48 24.53
CA LYS A 187 -41.92 23.16 23.27
C LYS A 187 -40.72 23.94 22.75
N ILE A 188 -40.31 23.63 21.51
CA ILE A 188 -39.24 24.32 20.79
C ILE A 188 -39.90 25.17 19.69
N ILE A 189 -39.66 26.48 19.72
CA ILE A 189 -40.26 27.41 18.74
C ILE A 189 -39.38 27.56 17.48
N GLY A 190 -38.06 27.30 17.58
CA GLY A 190 -37.10 27.36 16.48
C GLY A 190 -36.77 26.01 15.82
N GLN A 191 -35.67 25.96 15.06
CA GLN A 191 -35.17 24.74 14.42
C GLN A 191 -34.37 23.89 15.42
N ASN A 192 -34.62 22.57 15.44
CA ASN A 192 -33.80 21.58 16.15
C ASN A 192 -32.79 20.95 15.17
N ARG A 193 -31.49 21.04 15.46
CA ARG A 193 -30.43 20.41 14.67
C ARG A 193 -29.50 19.58 15.55
N GLU A 194 -29.37 18.31 15.20
CA GLU A 194 -28.42 17.37 15.82
C GLU A 194 -27.26 17.15 14.85
N ILE A 195 -26.03 17.42 15.29
CA ILE A 195 -24.82 17.23 14.48
C ILE A 195 -23.99 16.09 15.09
N ASN A 196 -23.93 14.96 14.38
CA ASN A 196 -23.13 13.79 14.77
C ASN A 196 -21.72 13.88 14.17
N GLN A 197 -20.69 13.50 14.93
CA GLN A 197 -19.29 13.80 14.59
C GLN A 197 -18.74 13.11 13.32
N ALA A 198 -17.74 13.79 12.75
CA ALA A 198 -16.77 13.44 11.70
C ALA A 198 -17.10 13.77 10.22
N LEU A 199 -18.31 13.55 9.72
CA LEU A 199 -18.58 13.72 8.28
C LEU A 199 -19.28 15.04 7.93
N ASP A 200 -20.30 15.45 8.69
CA ASP A 200 -21.09 16.64 8.35
C ASP A 200 -20.37 17.95 8.68
N TRP A 201 -19.59 18.01 9.77
CA TRP A 201 -18.79 19.18 10.10
C TRP A 201 -17.61 19.39 9.14
N LEU A 202 -16.96 18.29 8.72
CA LEU A 202 -15.93 18.32 7.69
C LEU A 202 -16.52 18.80 6.35
N TRP A 203 -17.70 18.30 5.99
CA TRP A 203 -18.40 18.72 4.77
C TRP A 203 -18.83 20.19 4.83
N TYR A 204 -19.33 20.67 5.98
CA TYR A 204 -19.65 22.08 6.21
C TYR A 204 -18.41 22.98 6.06
N LYS A 205 -17.28 22.61 6.66
CA LYS A 205 -16.03 23.37 6.52
C LYS A 205 -15.47 23.35 5.09
N VAL A 206 -15.53 22.22 4.41
CA VAL A 206 -15.06 22.09 3.01
C VAL A 206 -15.93 22.91 2.06
N THR A 207 -17.25 22.85 2.21
CA THR A 207 -18.15 23.63 1.35
C THR A 207 -18.05 25.12 1.60
N GLN A 208 -17.83 25.55 2.85
CA GLN A 208 -17.66 26.96 3.20
C GLN A 208 -16.33 27.54 2.68
N THR A 209 -15.23 26.77 2.70
CA THR A 209 -13.97 27.23 2.10
C THR A 209 -14.04 27.24 0.58
N VAL A 210 -14.62 26.23 -0.06
CA VAL A 210 -14.74 26.16 -1.53
C VAL A 210 -15.66 27.25 -2.09
N SER A 211 -16.77 27.56 -1.41
CA SER A 211 -17.66 28.66 -1.82
C SER A 211 -17.09 30.06 -1.58
N GLY A 212 -16.15 30.20 -0.63
CA GLY A 212 -15.40 31.45 -0.41
C GLY A 212 -14.34 31.77 -1.48
N PHE A 213 -13.99 30.81 -2.35
CA PHE A 213 -13.08 31.02 -3.49
C PHE A 213 -13.81 31.21 -4.82
N ALA A 214 -15.15 31.11 -4.83
CA ALA A 214 -15.99 31.23 -6.03
C ALA A 214 -16.70 32.59 -6.17
N ASN A 215 -16.29 33.60 -5.39
CA ASN A 215 -16.68 35.01 -5.54
C ASN A 215 -15.44 35.91 -5.48
#